data_AF-A0A3D1S0Z0-F1
#
_entry.id   AF-A0A3D1S0Z0-F1
#
_cell.length_a   1.000
_cell.length_b   1.000
_cell.length_c   1.000
_cell.angle_alpha   90.00
_cell.angle_beta   90.00
_cell.angle_gamma   90.00
#
_symmetry.space_group_name_H-M   'P 1'
#
loop_
_entity.id
_entity.type
_entity.pdbx_description
1 polymer ?
#
loop_
_entity_poly.entity_id
_entity_poly.type
_entity_poly.pdbx_seq_one_letter_code
_entity_poly.pdbx_strand_id
1 'polypeptide(L)'
;MSKPIVLSGCQPSGQLTLGNYFGALKQWVAMQSTHDCMYMIVDLHAITVRQDPQALNAACLDGLALYLACGIDPEQSTIFMQSHVPEHA
;
A
#
# COMPACT_ATOMS: atom_id res chain seq x y z
N MET A 1 12.62 20.71 11.49
CA MET A 1 11.15 20.68 11.31
C MET A 1 10.77 19.26 10.96
N SER A 2 9.74 18.67 11.57
CA SER A 2 9.27 17.33 11.20
C SER A 2 8.74 17.38 9.76
N LYS A 3 8.99 16.32 8.98
CA LYS A 3 8.38 16.20 7.65
C LYS A 3 6.86 16.05 7.82
N PRO A 4 6.03 16.50 6.86
CA PRO A 4 4.61 16.21 6.90
C PRO A 4 4.38 14.70 6.76
N ILE A 5 3.39 14.16 7.49
CA ILE A 5 3.05 12.75 7.46
C ILE A 5 2.07 12.49 6.31
N VAL A 6 2.30 11.42 5.56
CA VAL A 6 1.42 10.97 4.48
C VAL A 6 1.06 9.52 4.71
N LEU A 7 -0.23 9.24 4.83
CA LEU A 7 -0.77 7.88 4.89
C LEU A 7 -1.53 7.59 3.60
N SER A 8 -1.11 6.54 2.90
CA SER A 8 -1.72 6.09 1.64
C SER A 8 -2.20 4.64 1.80
N GLY A 9 -3.52 4.45 1.71
CA GLY A 9 -4.15 3.14 1.73
C GLY A 9 -4.54 2.71 0.33
N CYS A 10 -4.23 1.47 -0.05
CA CYS A 10 -4.64 0.92 -1.35
C CYS A 10 -5.27 -0.45 -1.21
N GLN A 11 -6.34 -0.63 -1.95
CA GLN A 11 -7.11 -1.87 -1.94
C GLN A 11 -6.34 -2.97 -2.70
N PRO A 12 -6.20 -4.16 -2.12
CA PRO A 12 -5.67 -5.32 -2.83
C PRO A 12 -6.69 -5.79 -3.88
N SER A 13 -6.58 -5.27 -5.09
CA SER A 13 -7.47 -5.62 -6.22
C SER A 13 -6.85 -6.61 -7.22
N GLY A 14 -5.58 -6.98 -7.02
CA GLY A 14 -4.86 -7.95 -7.85
C GLY A 14 -4.37 -7.43 -9.21
N GLN A 15 -4.76 -6.22 -9.64
CA GLN A 15 -4.29 -5.64 -10.91
C GLN A 15 -4.07 -4.13 -10.80
N LEU A 16 -2.81 -3.74 -10.58
CA LEU A 16 -2.38 -2.34 -10.71
C LEU A 16 -2.05 -2.06 -12.18
N THR A 17 -2.73 -1.06 -12.74
CA THR A 17 -2.55 -0.65 -14.14
C THR A 17 -1.44 0.39 -14.28
N LEU A 18 -0.99 0.64 -15.52
CA LEU A 18 -0.10 1.77 -15.81
C LEU A 18 -0.71 3.12 -15.36
N GLY A 19 -2.03 3.25 -15.43
CA GLY A 19 -2.73 4.44 -14.91
C GLY A 19 -2.53 4.63 -13.42
N ASN A 20 -2.60 3.55 -12.62
CA ASN A 20 -2.31 3.61 -11.18
C ASN A 20 -0.83 3.93 -10.91
N TYR A 21 0.07 3.40 -11.74
CA TYR A 21 1.49 3.67 -11.60
C TYR A 21 1.82 5.15 -11.80
N PHE A 22 1.42 5.72 -12.93
CA PHE A 22 1.68 7.13 -13.23
C PHE A 22 0.83 8.09 -12.39
N GLY A 23 -0.37 7.67 -11.99
CA GLY A 23 -1.30 8.49 -11.22
C GLY A 23 -1.04 8.51 -9.71
N ALA A 24 -0.33 7.54 -9.16
CA ALA A 24 -0.07 7.47 -7.71
C ALA A 24 1.34 6.95 -7.36
N LEU A 25 1.68 5.70 -7.74
CA LEU A 25 2.90 5.05 -7.24
C LEU A 25 4.17 5.84 -7.58
N LYS A 26 4.27 6.39 -8.79
CA LYS A 26 5.42 7.20 -9.19
C LYS A 26 5.61 8.44 -8.30
N GLN A 27 4.51 9.05 -7.86
CA GLN A 27 4.56 10.19 -6.93
C GLN A 27 4.91 9.72 -5.53
N TRP A 28 4.36 8.60 -5.07
CA TRP A 28 4.70 8.00 -3.78
C TRP A 28 6.20 7.76 -3.65
N VAL A 29 6.84 7.19 -4.67
CA VAL A 29 8.29 6.95 -4.69
C VAL A 29 9.08 8.24 -4.44
N ALA A 30 8.69 9.35 -5.09
CA ALA A 30 9.35 10.65 -4.89
C ALA A 30 9.08 11.23 -3.49
N MET A 31 7.89 11.01 -2.93
CA MET A 31 7.46 11.56 -1.65
C MET A 31 8.25 11.01 -0.46
N GLN A 32 8.79 9.80 -0.52
CA GLN A 32 9.59 9.18 0.56
C GLN A 32 10.75 10.08 1.03
N SER A 33 11.32 10.87 0.12
CA SER A 33 12.40 11.80 0.45
C SER A 33 11.93 13.02 1.25
N THR A 34 10.69 13.47 1.04
CA THR A 34 10.15 14.75 1.52
C THR A 34 9.12 14.62 2.64
N HIS A 35 8.51 13.44 2.79
CA HIS A 35 7.44 13.15 3.74
C HIS A 35 7.78 11.94 4.60
N ASP A 36 7.15 11.84 5.77
CA ASP A 36 7.15 10.60 6.55
C ASP A 36 5.97 9.75 6.04
N CYS A 37 6.29 8.79 5.17
CA CYS A 37 5.30 8.02 4.42
C CYS A 37 4.90 6.71 5.09
N MET A 38 3.61 6.41 5.07
CA MET A 38 3.02 5.14 5.49
C MET A 38 2.15 4.59 4.37
N TYR A 39 2.53 3.43 3.82
CA TYR A 39 1.82 2.74 2.74
C TYR A 39 1.15 1.48 3.28
N MET A 40 -0.18 1.46 3.20
CA MET A 40 -1.00 0.42 3.82
C MET A 40 -1.78 -0.35 2.76
N ILE A 41 -1.74 -1.67 2.83
CA ILE A 41 -2.65 -2.54 2.06
C ILE A 41 -3.91 -2.74 2.89
N VAL A 42 -5.05 -2.27 2.38
CA VAL A 42 -6.32 -2.23 3.14
C VAL A 42 -7.15 -3.51 2.99
N ASP A 43 -6.60 -4.62 3.46
CA ASP A 43 -7.26 -5.93 3.42
C ASP A 43 -8.56 -6.00 4.26
N LEU A 44 -8.63 -5.30 5.40
CA LEU A 44 -9.89 -5.19 6.16
C LEU A 44 -10.97 -4.40 5.39
N HIS A 45 -10.59 -3.42 4.56
CA HIS A 45 -11.56 -2.75 3.68
C HIS A 45 -12.00 -3.66 2.52
N ALA A 46 -11.14 -4.56 2.05
CA ALA A 46 -11.46 -5.45 0.94
C ALA A 46 -12.57 -6.47 1.27
N ILE A 47 -12.67 -6.90 2.53
CA ILE A 47 -13.68 -7.88 2.98
C ILE A 47 -15.09 -7.30 3.17
N THR A 48 -15.27 -5.99 2.96
CA THR A 48 -16.61 -5.36 2.96
C THR A 48 -17.46 -5.80 1.77
N VAL A 49 -16.84 -6.37 0.75
CA VAL A 49 -17.48 -7.12 -0.34
C VAL A 49 -17.03 -8.58 -0.28
N ARG A 50 -17.78 -9.49 -0.91
CA ARG A 50 -17.38 -10.90 -0.94
C ARG A 50 -16.04 -11.07 -1.65
N GLN A 51 -15.16 -11.83 -1.04
CA GLN A 51 -13.85 -12.18 -1.56
C GLN A 51 -13.72 -13.71 -1.65
N ASP A 52 -12.93 -14.18 -2.59
CA ASP A 52 -12.32 -15.51 -2.48
C ASP A 52 -11.10 -15.40 -1.55
N PRO A 53 -11.03 -16.16 -0.44
CA PRO A 53 -9.95 -16.02 0.54
C PRO A 53 -8.54 -16.24 -0.05
N GLN A 54 -8.39 -17.19 -0.97
CA GLN A 54 -7.09 -17.47 -1.59
C GLN A 54 -6.69 -16.34 -2.54
N ALA A 55 -7.62 -15.87 -3.38
CA ALA A 55 -7.38 -14.74 -4.26
C ALA A 55 -7.06 -13.44 -3.50
N LEU A 56 -7.75 -13.17 -2.39
CA LEU A 56 -7.47 -11.98 -1.57
C LEU A 56 -6.05 -12.04 -0.97
N ASN A 57 -5.65 -13.19 -0.42
CA ASN A 57 -4.31 -13.36 0.13
C ASN A 57 -3.24 -13.14 -0.94
N ALA A 58 -3.41 -13.73 -2.13
CA ALA A 58 -2.51 -13.51 -3.26
C ALA A 58 -2.47 -12.03 -3.67
N ALA A 59 -3.63 -11.37 -3.80
CA ALA A 59 -3.71 -9.96 -4.18
C ALA A 59 -3.02 -9.02 -3.18
N CYS A 60 -3.07 -9.32 -1.88
CA CYS A 60 -2.32 -8.57 -0.86
C CYS A 60 -0.82 -8.69 -1.07
N LEU A 61 -0.31 -9.91 -1.26
CA LEU A 61 1.11 -10.16 -1.47
C LEU A 61 1.60 -9.57 -2.79
N ASP A 62 0.80 -9.67 -3.85
CA ASP A 62 1.09 -9.06 -5.16
C ASP A 62 1.17 -7.53 -5.06
N GLY A 63 0.23 -6.92 -4.33
CA GLY A 63 0.25 -5.48 -4.07
C GLY A 63 1.52 -5.04 -3.33
N LEU A 64 1.90 -5.78 -2.28
CA LEU A 64 3.13 -5.50 -1.53
C LEU A 64 4.37 -5.66 -2.41
N ALA A 65 4.45 -6.76 -3.17
CA ALA A 65 5.55 -7.02 -4.08
C ALA A 65 5.69 -5.91 -5.12
N LEU A 66 4.56 -5.41 -5.67
CA LEU A 66 4.60 -4.34 -6.65
C LEU A 66 5.07 -3.02 -6.05
N TYR A 67 4.69 -2.70 -4.80
CA TYR A 67 5.17 -1.48 -4.14
C TYR A 67 6.68 -1.46 -4.03
N LEU A 68 7.23 -2.57 -3.54
CA LEU A 68 8.68 -2.75 -3.42
C LEU A 68 9.34 -2.67 -4.81
N ALA A 69 8.79 -3.38 -5.80
CA ALA A 69 9.33 -3.39 -7.17
C ALA A 69 9.29 -2.02 -7.85
N CYS A 70 8.29 -1.18 -7.54
CA CYS A 70 8.17 0.17 -8.06
C CYS A 70 9.08 1.20 -7.34
N GLY A 71 9.74 0.81 -6.25
CA GLY A 71 10.71 1.65 -5.55
C GLY A 71 10.21 2.26 -4.24
N ILE A 72 9.12 1.76 -3.66
CA ILE A 72 8.80 2.04 -2.27
C ILE A 72 9.80 1.28 -1.39
N ASP A 73 10.56 2.01 -0.59
CA ASP A 73 11.68 1.51 0.18
C ASP A 73 11.27 1.39 1.67
N PRO A 74 11.29 0.18 2.25
CA PRO A 74 10.92 -0.04 3.65
C PRO A 74 11.91 0.59 4.64
N GLU A 75 13.12 1.00 4.21
CA GLU A 75 14.06 1.75 5.06
C GLU A 75 13.69 3.25 5.13
N GLN A 76 12.93 3.76 4.16
CA GLN A 76 12.52 5.17 4.09
C GLN A 76 11.06 5.40 4.49
N SER A 77 10.22 4.38 4.36
CA SER A 77 8.77 4.45 4.59
C SER A 77 8.27 3.26 5.37
N THR A 78 7.15 3.42 6.09
CA THR A 78 6.47 2.30 6.73
C THR A 78 5.55 1.61 5.73
N ILE A 79 5.69 0.29 5.54
CA ILE A 79 4.82 -0.50 4.66
C ILE A 79 4.20 -1.63 5.48
N PHE A 80 2.87 -1.78 5.43
CA PHE A 80 2.18 -2.76 6.27
C PHE A 80 0.82 -3.21 5.72
N MET A 81 0.35 -4.37 6.21
CA MET A 81 -1.01 -4.85 6.00
C MET A 81 -1.91 -4.28 7.09
N GLN A 82 -3.09 -3.78 6.73
CA GLN A 82 -4.02 -3.18 7.70
C GLN A 82 -4.40 -4.18 8.80
N SER A 83 -4.70 -5.44 8.46
CA SER A 83 -5.07 -6.47 9.42
C SER A 83 -3.95 -6.88 10.39
N HIS A 84 -2.69 -6.56 10.09
CA HIS A 84 -1.55 -6.92 10.95
C HIS A 84 -1.31 -5.91 12.09
N VAL A 85 -2.00 -4.77 12.06
CA VAL A 85 -1.89 -3.71 13.07
C VAL A 85 -3.24 -3.62 13.79
N PRO A 86 -3.37 -4.22 15.00
CA PRO A 86 -4.65 -4.37 15.68
C PRO A 86 -5.32 -3.04 16.05
N GLU A 87 -4.56 -1.94 16.12
CA GLU A 87 -5.06 -0.59 16.40
C GLU A 87 -5.97 -0.02 15.30
N HIS A 88 -6.09 -0.69 14.15
CA HIS A 88 -7.02 -0.29 13.09
C HIS A 88 -8.48 -0.73 13.31
N ALA A 89 -8.73 -1.68 14.22
CA ALA A 89 -10.05 -2.29 14.45
C ALA A 89 -10.77 -1.73 15.68
#